data_AF-A0AAD7P6L4-F1
#
_entry.id   AF-A0AAD7P6L4-F1
#
_cell.length_a   1.000
_cell.length_b   1.000
_cell.length_c   1.000
_cell.angle_alpha   90.00
_cell.angle_beta   90.00
_cell.angle_gamma   90.00
#
_symmetry.space_group_name_H-M   'P 1'
#
loop_
_entity.id
_entity.type
_entity.pdbx_description
1 polymer ?
#
loop_
_entity_poly.entity_id
_entity_poly.type
_entity_poly.pdbx_seq_one_letter_code
_entity_poly.pdbx_strand_id
1 'polypeptide(L)'
;MVFLCWNRPSPQDQKSCIEKSGGFNYDTKYRGATAKSPSSLKEDKEFSKEGFLLNHSRVLVGSGVETFEKGKSALHNWRHFGMNWSFVDPKTPIRQGEKLCVCVKEFFPWLMMPLQVVYVNENRKKPSASFGFGSGTLKGHLLAGEERFSIELDENNQVWRQAVNPPPLHSSVIIKQISLGYEYIQIDLSQTEVKSRGVRGPQSAITLYPL
;
A
#
# COMPACT_ATOMS: atom_id res chain seq x y z
N MET A 1 14.30 -8.56 14.27
CA MET A 1 14.19 -9.84 13.54
C MET A 1 13.55 -9.54 12.21
N VAL A 2 14.13 -9.96 11.09
CA VAL A 2 13.55 -9.79 9.74
C VAL A 2 13.06 -11.17 9.27
N PHE A 3 11.96 -11.22 8.53
CA PHE A 3 11.38 -12.48 8.05
C PHE A 3 11.75 -12.69 6.57
N LEU A 4 12.43 -13.81 6.29
CA LEU A 4 12.95 -14.16 4.98
C LEU A 4 12.44 -15.54 4.55
N CYS A 5 12.19 -15.73 3.25
CA CYS A 5 11.89 -17.04 2.66
C CYS A 5 12.62 -17.21 1.32
N TRP A 6 13.22 -18.37 1.08
CA TRP A 6 13.90 -18.65 -0.20
C TRP A 6 12.93 -18.83 -1.37
N ASN A 7 11.72 -19.34 -1.07
CA ASN A 7 10.65 -19.52 -2.03
C ASN A 7 9.57 -18.45 -1.84
N ARG A 8 8.64 -18.37 -2.81
CA ARG A 8 7.47 -17.50 -2.67
C ARG A 8 6.72 -17.88 -1.38
N PRO A 9 6.50 -16.94 -0.45
CA PRO A 9 5.88 -17.25 0.83
C PRO A 9 4.50 -17.92 0.69
N SER A 10 4.32 -19.05 1.37
CA SER A 10 3.02 -19.72 1.49
C SER A 10 2.12 -18.99 2.49
N PRO A 11 0.80 -19.30 2.53
CA PRO A 11 -0.08 -18.79 3.59
C PRO A 11 0.38 -19.16 5.00
N GLN A 12 1.05 -20.31 5.16
CA GLN A 12 1.59 -20.76 6.45
C GLN A 12 2.81 -19.92 6.86
N ASP A 13 3.69 -19.57 5.92
CA ASP A 13 4.84 -18.69 6.16
C ASP A 13 4.37 -17.30 6.60
N GLN A 14 3.37 -16.75 5.90
CA GLN A 14 2.76 -15.47 6.23
C GLN A 14 2.09 -15.49 7.61
N LYS A 15 1.36 -16.56 7.93
CA LYS A 15 0.76 -16.74 9.27
C LYS A 15 1.82 -16.80 10.36
N SER A 16 2.88 -17.59 10.17
CA SER A 16 4.01 -17.66 11.10
C SER A 16 4.70 -16.30 11.26
N CYS A 17 4.87 -15.53 10.18
CA CYS A 17 5.41 -14.17 10.22
C CYS A 17 4.55 -13.27 11.10
N ILE A 18 3.22 -13.29 10.91
CA ILE A 18 2.25 -12.50 11.68
C ILE A 18 2.22 -12.92 13.16
N GLU A 19 2.25 -14.21 13.47
CA GLU A 19 2.24 -14.71 14.86
C GLU A 19 3.52 -14.34 15.61
N LYS A 20 4.66 -14.40 14.93
CA LYS A 20 5.96 -13.98 15.48
C LYS A 20 6.11 -12.46 15.50
N SER A 21 5.30 -11.74 14.73
CA SER A 21 5.26 -10.28 14.78
C SER A 21 4.63 -9.82 16.11
N GLY A 22 5.36 -8.98 16.84
CA GLY A 22 4.86 -8.37 18.06
C GLY A 22 3.87 -7.23 17.78
N GLY A 23 3.86 -6.22 18.65
CA GLY A 23 3.12 -4.99 18.41
C GLY A 23 3.74 -4.11 17.32
N PHE A 24 3.18 -2.91 17.18
CA PHE A 24 3.74 -1.86 16.31
C PHE A 24 5.20 -1.57 16.66
N ASN A 25 5.99 -1.23 15.63
CA ASN A 25 7.41 -0.86 15.78
C ASN A 25 7.64 0.66 15.76
N TYR A 26 6.57 1.45 15.93
CA TYR A 26 6.58 2.91 16.05
C TYR A 26 5.73 3.35 17.25
N ASP A 27 5.93 4.59 17.71
CA ASP A 27 5.25 5.10 18.89
C ASP A 27 3.72 5.14 18.69
N THR A 28 3.01 4.70 19.72
CA THR A 28 1.55 4.70 19.80
C THR A 28 0.93 6.08 19.54
N LYS A 29 1.63 7.18 19.84
CA LYS A 29 1.13 8.54 19.57
C LYS A 29 0.92 8.85 18.08
N TYR A 30 1.60 8.13 17.19
CA TYR A 30 1.45 8.29 15.73
C TYR A 30 0.44 7.34 15.10
N ARG A 31 -0.19 6.47 15.89
CA ARG A 31 -1.18 5.52 15.38
C ARG A 31 -2.42 6.26 14.89
N GLY A 32 -2.81 6.02 13.64
CA GLY A 32 -3.94 6.67 12.98
C GLY A 32 -3.61 8.08 12.48
N ALA A 33 -2.35 8.52 12.56
CA ALA A 33 -1.96 9.84 12.12
C ALA A 33 -2.32 10.08 10.65
N THR A 34 -2.13 9.07 9.80
CA THR A 34 -2.37 9.21 8.35
C THR A 34 -3.85 9.37 7.99
N ALA A 35 -4.77 9.18 8.95
CA ALA A 35 -6.19 9.45 8.76
C ALA A 35 -6.46 10.95 8.55
N LYS A 36 -5.58 11.83 9.05
CA LYS A 36 -5.63 13.27 8.81
C LYS A 36 -5.41 13.57 7.31
N SER A 37 -5.81 14.76 6.88
CA SER A 37 -5.53 15.20 5.50
C SER A 37 -4.01 15.34 5.28
N PRO A 38 -3.52 15.15 4.04
CA PRO A 38 -2.10 15.35 3.73
C PRO A 38 -1.59 16.76 4.05
N SER A 39 -2.43 17.80 3.92
CA SER A 39 -2.06 19.17 4.29
C SER A 39 -1.86 19.31 5.79
N SER A 40 -2.78 18.79 6.60
CA SER A 40 -2.64 18.79 8.07
C SER A 40 -1.40 18.03 8.54
N LEU A 41 -1.01 16.95 7.83
CA LEU A 41 0.21 16.20 8.14
C LEU A 41 1.49 16.96 7.79
N LYS A 42 1.49 17.77 6.72
CA LYS A 42 2.66 18.60 6.35
C LYS A 42 2.90 19.72 7.34
N GLU A 43 1.84 20.30 7.88
CA GLU A 43 1.91 21.40 8.85
C GLU A 43 2.23 20.91 10.27
N ASP A 44 2.13 19.62 10.52
CA ASP A 44 2.41 18.99 11.80
C ASP A 44 3.93 18.97 12.07
N LYS A 45 4.38 20.00 12.81
CA LYS A 45 5.78 20.20 13.19
C LYS A 45 6.34 19.05 14.03
N GLU A 46 5.50 18.20 14.62
CA GLU A 46 5.96 17.06 15.41
C GLU A 46 6.44 15.92 14.49
N PHE A 47 5.77 15.66 13.37
CA PHE A 47 6.20 14.64 12.40
C PHE A 47 7.54 14.98 11.76
N SER A 48 7.70 16.24 11.34
CA SER A 48 8.95 16.69 10.71
C SER A 48 10.14 16.69 11.67
N LYS A 49 9.92 17.01 12.96
CA LYS A 49 10.97 16.96 14.00
C LYS A 49 11.43 15.54 14.33
N GLU A 50 10.53 14.56 14.25
CA GLU A 50 10.79 13.16 14.61
C GLU A 50 11.27 12.34 13.40
N GLY A 51 11.61 13.02 12.29
CA GLY A 51 12.19 12.41 11.10
C GLY A 51 11.18 11.68 10.21
N PHE A 52 9.87 11.87 10.43
CA PHE A 52 8.86 11.33 9.53
C PHE A 52 8.86 12.07 8.19
N LEU A 53 9.26 11.37 7.13
CA LEU A 53 9.11 11.85 5.76
C LEU A 53 7.71 11.51 5.27
N LEU A 54 6.93 12.54 4.94
CA LEU A 54 5.64 12.38 4.31
C LEU A 54 5.83 12.21 2.80
N ASN A 55 5.87 10.97 2.31
CA ASN A 55 5.72 10.71 0.89
C ASN A 55 4.23 10.68 0.54
N HIS A 56 3.76 11.69 -0.19
CA HIS A 56 2.36 11.82 -0.61
C HIS A 56 2.28 11.82 -2.13
N SER A 57 1.63 10.80 -2.69
CA SER A 57 1.26 10.75 -4.09
C SER A 57 -0.25 10.91 -4.25
N ARG A 58 -0.67 11.77 -5.19
CA ARG A 58 -2.06 11.92 -5.59
C ARG A 58 -2.15 11.86 -7.11
N VAL A 59 -2.94 10.93 -7.63
CA VAL A 59 -3.00 10.63 -9.06
C VAL A 59 -4.45 10.57 -9.50
N LEU A 60 -4.77 11.26 -10.60
CA LEU A 60 -6.07 11.17 -11.27
C LEU A 60 -6.17 9.82 -11.97
N VAL A 61 -7.19 9.03 -11.63
CA VAL A 61 -7.38 7.66 -12.15
C VAL A 61 -8.49 7.61 -13.20
N GLY A 62 -9.38 8.59 -13.20
CA GLY A 62 -10.47 8.71 -14.18
C GLY A 62 -11.61 9.55 -13.61
N SER A 63 -12.83 9.26 -14.04
CA SER A 63 -14.04 9.96 -13.61
C SER A 63 -15.22 9.01 -13.42
N GLY A 64 -16.21 9.42 -12.64
CA GLY A 64 -17.44 8.64 -12.45
C GLY A 64 -17.43 7.64 -11.29
N VAL A 65 -18.64 7.32 -10.83
CA VAL A 65 -18.90 6.32 -9.77
C VAL A 65 -18.39 4.94 -10.15
N GLU A 66 -18.46 4.54 -11.42
CA GLU A 66 -17.97 3.25 -11.88
C GLU A 66 -16.45 3.12 -11.68
N THR A 67 -15.70 4.16 -12.05
CA THR A 67 -14.24 4.22 -11.85
C THR A 67 -13.90 4.18 -10.35
N PHE A 68 -14.68 4.87 -9.52
CA PHE A 68 -14.52 4.83 -8.07
C PHE A 68 -14.74 3.42 -7.49
N GLU A 69 -15.82 2.73 -7.87
CA GLU A 69 -16.10 1.36 -7.38
C GLU A 69 -15.06 0.36 -7.88
N LYS A 70 -14.55 0.51 -9.12
CA LYS A 70 -13.42 -0.28 -9.63
C LYS A 70 -12.15 -0.04 -8.81
N GLY A 71 -11.84 1.23 -8.51
CA GLY A 71 -10.69 1.60 -7.69
C GLY A 71 -10.80 1.07 -6.25
N LYS A 72 -11.97 1.18 -5.64
CA LYS A 72 -12.26 0.63 -4.32
C LYS A 72 -12.13 -0.90 -4.29
N SER A 73 -12.69 -1.59 -5.30
CA SER A 73 -12.53 -3.04 -5.45
C SER A 73 -11.05 -3.44 -5.61
N ALA A 74 -10.28 -2.68 -6.38
CA ALA A 74 -8.85 -2.92 -6.54
C ALA A 74 -8.08 -2.78 -5.21
N LEU A 75 -8.45 -1.81 -4.37
CA LEU A 75 -7.88 -1.68 -3.02
C LEU A 75 -8.26 -2.88 -2.14
N HIS A 76 -9.53 -3.27 -2.09
CA HIS A 76 -10.00 -4.45 -1.33
C HIS A 76 -9.31 -5.76 -1.72
N ASN A 77 -8.94 -5.92 -2.98
CA ASN A 77 -8.26 -7.11 -3.50
C ASN A 77 -6.74 -6.98 -3.52
N TRP A 78 -6.17 -6.00 -2.80
CA TRP A 78 -4.72 -5.76 -2.69
C TRP A 78 -3.99 -5.63 -4.04
N ARG A 79 -4.68 -5.14 -5.08
CA ARG A 79 -4.13 -5.06 -6.45
C ARG A 79 -2.96 -4.10 -6.57
N HIS A 80 -2.87 -3.12 -5.68
CA HIS A 80 -1.72 -2.22 -5.55
C HIS A 80 -0.43 -2.96 -5.15
N PHE A 81 -0.54 -4.15 -4.55
CA PHE A 81 0.58 -5.06 -4.32
C PHE A 81 0.66 -6.19 -5.35
N GLY A 82 -0.21 -6.25 -6.36
CA GLY A 82 -0.32 -7.39 -7.29
C GLY A 82 0.75 -7.43 -8.39
N MET A 83 2.02 -7.22 -8.05
CA MET A 83 3.14 -7.18 -9.00
C MET A 83 3.84 -8.54 -9.09
N ASN A 84 4.65 -8.79 -10.12
CA ASN A 84 5.40 -10.06 -10.22
C ASN A 84 6.37 -10.28 -9.05
N TRP A 85 6.79 -9.19 -8.41
CA TRP A 85 7.75 -9.15 -7.34
C TRP A 85 7.13 -8.82 -5.97
N SER A 86 5.82 -8.57 -5.86
CA SER A 86 5.19 -8.38 -4.55
C SER A 86 3.76 -8.91 -4.51
N PHE A 87 3.23 -9.16 -3.32
CA PHE A 87 1.82 -9.52 -3.12
C PHE A 87 1.42 -9.45 -1.66
N VAL A 88 0.12 -9.38 -1.44
CA VAL A 88 -0.57 -9.69 -0.18
C VAL A 88 -1.56 -10.82 -0.48
N ASP A 89 -1.87 -11.67 0.50
CA ASP A 89 -2.94 -12.67 0.31
C ASP A 89 -4.28 -11.94 0.04
N PRO A 90 -4.90 -12.12 -1.15
CA PRO A 90 -6.14 -11.45 -1.51
C PRO A 90 -7.32 -11.81 -0.60
N LYS A 91 -7.22 -12.89 0.19
CA LYS A 91 -8.23 -13.27 1.19
C LYS A 91 -8.15 -12.44 2.47
N THR A 92 -7.11 -11.64 2.64
CA THR A 92 -6.93 -10.81 3.83
C THR A 92 -7.94 -9.66 3.83
N PRO A 93 -8.86 -9.58 4.79
CA PRO A 93 -9.90 -8.57 4.77
C PRO A 93 -9.34 -7.20 5.21
N ILE A 94 -9.80 -6.12 4.59
CA ILE A 94 -9.45 -4.76 5.04
C ILE A 94 -10.40 -4.37 6.18
N ARG A 95 -10.01 -4.69 7.41
CA ARG A 95 -10.77 -4.35 8.64
C ARG A 95 -9.81 -3.90 9.73
N GLN A 96 -10.22 -2.92 10.53
CA GLN A 96 -9.42 -2.46 11.65
C GLN A 96 -9.04 -3.63 12.59
N GLY A 97 -7.75 -3.70 12.94
CA GLY A 97 -7.19 -4.77 13.74
C GLY A 97 -6.70 -5.99 12.95
N GLU A 98 -7.07 -6.12 11.67
CA GLU A 98 -6.63 -7.24 10.84
C GLU A 98 -5.12 -7.14 10.57
N LYS A 99 -4.40 -8.23 10.78
CA LYS A 99 -2.97 -8.33 10.47
C LYS A 99 -2.78 -8.90 9.07
N LEU A 100 -1.78 -8.38 8.37
CA LEU A 100 -1.42 -8.81 7.03
C LEU A 100 0.09 -8.94 6.87
N CYS A 101 0.50 -9.56 5.77
CA CYS A 101 1.91 -9.68 5.41
C CYS A 101 2.10 -9.26 3.95
N VAL A 102 2.88 -8.20 3.75
CA VAL A 102 3.35 -7.81 2.41
C VAL A 102 4.57 -8.64 2.09
N CYS A 103 4.50 -9.43 1.03
CA CYS A 103 5.59 -10.26 0.55
C CYS A 103 6.26 -9.57 -0.63
N VAL A 104 7.58 -9.38 -0.58
CA VAL A 104 8.36 -8.70 -1.63
C VAL A 104 9.53 -9.59 -2.03
N LYS A 105 9.75 -9.75 -3.34
CA LYS A 105 10.88 -10.45 -3.93
C LYS A 105 11.95 -9.43 -4.28
N GLU A 106 13.00 -9.42 -3.46
CA GLU A 106 14.27 -8.81 -3.85
C GLU A 106 15.14 -9.86 -4.56
N PHE A 107 16.17 -9.43 -5.28
CA PHE A 107 17.05 -10.23 -6.16
C PHE A 107 17.15 -11.71 -5.73
N PHE A 108 17.49 -12.02 -4.47
CA PHE A 108 17.11 -13.20 -3.65
C PHE A 108 17.44 -12.86 -2.17
N PRO A 109 16.72 -13.26 -1.09
CA PRO A 109 15.45 -14.01 -0.89
C PRO A 109 14.15 -13.14 -0.87
N TRP A 110 12.98 -13.78 -0.70
CA TRP A 110 11.72 -13.08 -0.39
C TRP A 110 11.72 -12.49 1.02
N LEU A 111 11.25 -11.26 1.13
CA LEU A 111 10.98 -10.53 2.37
C LEU A 111 9.50 -10.64 2.72
N MET A 112 9.23 -10.89 4.00
CA MET A 112 7.88 -10.87 4.56
C MET A 112 7.80 -9.72 5.56
N MET A 113 6.91 -8.77 5.29
CA MET A 113 6.77 -7.53 6.06
C MET A 113 5.40 -7.53 6.75
N PRO A 114 5.35 -7.70 8.08
CA PRO A 114 4.08 -7.75 8.80
C PRO A 114 3.53 -6.35 9.07
N LEU A 115 2.24 -6.15 8.80
CA LEU A 115 1.49 -4.92 9.10
C LEU A 115 0.18 -5.26 9.80
N GLN A 116 -0.46 -4.23 10.35
CA GLN A 116 -1.82 -4.30 10.89
C GLN A 116 -2.63 -3.11 10.41
N VAL A 117 -3.85 -3.37 9.93
CA VAL A 117 -4.80 -2.31 9.58
C VAL A 117 -5.18 -1.54 10.86
N VAL A 118 -4.87 -0.25 10.88
CA VAL A 118 -5.09 0.64 12.03
C VAL A 118 -6.46 1.28 11.99
N TYR A 119 -6.93 1.66 10.81
CA TYR A 119 -8.25 2.25 10.59
C TYR A 119 -8.71 1.99 9.16
N VAL A 120 -10.03 2.08 8.97
CA VAL A 120 -10.67 2.08 7.65
C VAL A 120 -11.65 3.25 7.64
N ASN A 121 -11.51 4.13 6.65
CA ASN A 121 -12.36 5.29 6.46
C ASN A 121 -13.18 5.08 5.18
N GLU A 122 -14.49 5.20 5.31
CA GLU A 122 -15.39 5.13 4.17
C GLU A 122 -16.46 6.22 4.27
N ASN A 123 -16.65 6.96 3.19
CA ASN A 123 -17.68 7.98 3.04
C ASN A 123 -18.44 7.72 1.73
N ARG A 124 -19.77 7.68 1.80
CA ARG A 124 -20.66 7.48 0.64
C ARG A 124 -21.61 8.65 0.41
N LYS A 125 -21.28 9.85 0.90
CA LYS A 125 -22.13 11.05 0.79
C LYS A 125 -22.09 11.66 -0.61
N LYS A 126 -23.09 11.36 -1.44
CA LYS A 126 -23.26 12.00 -2.76
C LYS A 126 -23.24 13.54 -2.65
N PRO A 127 -22.58 14.27 -3.58
CA PRO A 127 -22.00 13.78 -4.83
C PRO A 127 -20.59 13.16 -4.72
N SER A 128 -19.95 13.18 -3.54
CA SER A 128 -18.60 12.64 -3.33
C SER A 128 -18.62 11.25 -2.69
N ALA A 129 -17.51 10.53 -2.80
CA ALA A 129 -17.33 9.27 -2.09
C ALA A 129 -15.85 9.06 -1.80
N SER A 130 -15.50 8.42 -0.70
CA SER A 130 -14.12 8.06 -0.43
C SER A 130 -14.03 6.74 0.29
N PHE A 131 -12.95 6.02 0.02
CA PHE A 131 -12.58 4.82 0.73
C PHE A 131 -11.08 4.82 0.92
N GLY A 132 -10.62 4.50 2.12
CA GLY A 132 -9.20 4.33 2.38
C GLY A 132 -8.95 3.61 3.69
N PHE A 133 -7.74 3.12 3.85
CA PHE A 133 -7.32 2.44 5.07
C PHE A 133 -5.86 2.77 5.34
N GLY A 134 -5.51 2.79 6.62
CA GLY A 134 -4.13 2.92 7.09
C GLY A 134 -3.66 1.59 7.68
N SER A 135 -2.44 1.19 7.34
CA SER A 135 -1.76 0.02 7.87
C SER A 135 -0.50 0.46 8.60
N GLY A 136 -0.37 0.05 9.86
CA GLY A 136 0.80 0.29 10.69
C GLY A 136 1.79 -0.86 10.60
N THR A 137 3.08 -0.55 10.54
CA THR A 137 4.14 -1.55 10.52
C THR A 137 4.30 -2.24 11.88
N LEU A 138 4.46 -3.57 11.86
CA LEU A 138 4.70 -4.38 13.06
C LEU A 138 6.19 -4.69 13.23
N LYS A 139 6.57 -5.19 14.41
CA LYS A 139 7.94 -5.69 14.65
C LYS A 139 8.32 -6.73 13.59
N GLY A 140 9.44 -6.45 12.92
CA GLY A 140 9.99 -7.25 11.82
C GLY A 140 9.70 -6.74 10.42
N HIS A 141 8.96 -5.64 10.31
CA HIS A 141 8.94 -4.79 9.13
C HIS A 141 10.26 -4.01 9.00
N LEU A 142 10.71 -3.75 7.77
CA LEU A 142 11.92 -2.97 7.47
C LEU A 142 11.72 -1.44 7.63
N LEU A 143 10.49 -1.00 7.85
CA LEU A 143 10.08 0.40 7.96
C LEU A 143 9.36 0.57 9.29
N ALA A 144 9.25 1.81 9.78
CA ALA A 144 8.50 2.13 10.98
C ALA A 144 7.55 3.30 10.69
N GLY A 145 6.25 3.04 10.84
CA GLY A 145 5.21 4.04 10.73
C GLY A 145 3.92 3.47 10.13
N GLU A 146 3.16 4.32 9.48
CA GLU A 146 1.85 3.99 8.95
C GLU A 146 1.77 4.36 7.47
N GLU A 147 1.34 3.41 6.64
CA GLU A 147 1.04 3.60 5.23
C GLU A 147 -0.47 3.72 5.03
N ARG A 148 -0.91 4.55 4.10
CA ARG A 148 -2.33 4.74 3.77
C ARG A 148 -2.53 4.65 2.27
N PHE A 149 -3.56 3.91 1.88
CA PHE A 149 -4.08 3.91 0.51
C PHE A 149 -5.53 4.38 0.52
N SER A 150 -5.87 5.29 -0.39
CA SER A 150 -7.24 5.77 -0.54
C SER A 150 -7.62 6.05 -1.99
N ILE A 151 -8.92 5.97 -2.25
CA ILE A 151 -9.59 6.36 -3.50
C ILE A 151 -10.71 7.33 -3.14
N GLU A 152 -10.86 8.39 -3.93
CA GLU A 152 -11.80 9.48 -3.67
C GLU A 152 -12.48 9.90 -4.99
N LEU A 153 -13.80 9.95 -5.00
CA LEU A 153 -14.61 10.63 -5.99
C LEU A 153 -14.91 12.03 -5.46
N ASP A 154 -14.43 13.06 -6.15
CA ASP A 154 -14.68 14.44 -5.80
C ASP A 154 -15.99 14.99 -6.40
N GLU A 155 -16.34 16.22 -6.03
CA GLU A 155 -17.56 16.89 -6.47
C GLU A 155 -17.58 17.21 -7.98
N ASN A 156 -16.41 17.23 -8.62
CA ASN A 156 -16.25 17.41 -10.06
C ASN A 156 -16.32 16.08 -10.83
N ASN A 157 -16.76 15.01 -10.17
CA ASN A 157 -16.85 13.66 -10.71
C ASN A 157 -15.48 13.06 -11.10
N GLN A 158 -14.38 13.58 -10.55
CA GLN A 158 -13.03 13.06 -10.78
C GLN A 158 -12.64 12.06 -9.69
N VAL A 159 -11.95 11.00 -10.10
CA VAL A 159 -11.53 9.92 -9.22
C VAL A 159 -10.03 10.01 -8.97
N TRP A 160 -9.65 10.22 -7.72
CA TRP A 160 -8.28 10.40 -7.26
C TRP A 160 -7.85 9.23 -6.39
N ARG A 161 -6.65 8.70 -6.67
CA ARG A 161 -5.95 7.81 -5.74
C ARG A 161 -4.99 8.64 -4.91
N GLN A 162 -4.88 8.33 -3.62
CA GLN A 162 -3.82 8.85 -2.77
C GLN A 162 -3.08 7.72 -2.06
N ALA A 163 -1.76 7.83 -1.97
CA ALA A 163 -0.95 7.01 -1.09
C ALA A 163 -0.10 7.90 -0.17
N VAL A 164 -0.02 7.53 1.10
CA VAL A 164 0.85 8.17 2.09
C VAL A 164 1.71 7.08 2.70
N ASN A 165 3.04 7.21 2.64
CA ASN A 165 3.95 6.16 3.13
C ASN A 165 4.80 6.67 4.30
N PRO A 166 5.17 5.81 5.26
CA PRO A 166 6.12 6.16 6.30
C PRO A 166 7.54 6.26 5.71
N PRO A 167 8.43 7.04 6.34
CA PRO A 167 9.82 7.05 5.95
C PRO A 167 10.49 5.68 6.11
N PRO A 168 11.61 5.48 5.42
CA PRO A 168 12.51 4.38 5.70
C PRO A 168 13.11 4.46 7.11
N LEU A 169 13.07 3.36 7.89
CA LEU A 169 13.71 3.29 9.21
C LEU A 169 15.25 3.31 9.10
N HIS A 170 15.79 2.89 7.96
CA HIS A 170 17.22 2.89 7.67
C HIS A 170 17.49 3.33 6.22
N SER A 171 18.62 3.99 5.97
CA SER A 171 19.07 4.47 4.66
C SER A 171 19.56 3.37 3.70
N SER A 172 19.21 2.10 3.95
CA SER A 172 19.64 0.99 3.11
C SER A 172 19.01 1.05 1.72
N VAL A 173 19.79 0.67 0.70
CA VAL A 173 19.36 0.67 -0.72
C VAL A 173 18.08 -0.14 -0.92
N ILE A 174 17.94 -1.28 -0.22
CA ILE A 174 16.77 -2.17 -0.28
C ILE A 174 15.50 -1.43 0.13
N ILE A 175 15.57 -0.70 1.24
CA ILE A 175 14.44 0.08 1.76
C ILE A 175 14.09 1.25 0.82
N LYS A 176 15.11 1.87 0.21
CA LYS A 176 14.91 2.94 -0.78
C LYS A 176 14.23 2.41 -2.04
N GLN A 177 14.60 1.22 -2.52
CA GLN A 177 14.00 0.55 -3.67
C GLN A 177 12.54 0.18 -3.42
N ILE A 178 12.23 -0.37 -2.24
CA ILE A 178 10.86 -0.67 -1.82
C ILE A 178 10.03 0.62 -1.80
N SER A 179 10.52 1.68 -1.14
CA SER A 179 9.83 2.99 -1.08
C SER A 179 9.60 3.60 -2.46
N LEU A 180 10.53 3.45 -3.41
CA LEU A 180 10.38 3.88 -4.79
C LEU A 180 9.34 3.02 -5.52
N GLY A 181 9.36 1.70 -5.33
CA GLY A 181 8.36 0.78 -5.88
C GLY A 181 6.93 1.15 -5.51
N TYR A 182 6.71 1.66 -4.28
CA TYR A 182 5.43 2.20 -3.84
C TYR A 182 5.00 3.50 -4.55
N GLU A 183 5.96 4.34 -4.94
CA GLU A 183 5.72 5.57 -5.71
C GLU A 183 5.21 5.27 -7.13
N TYR A 184 5.60 4.11 -7.69
CA TYR A 184 5.24 3.65 -9.04
C TYR A 184 3.99 2.78 -9.12
N ILE A 185 3.27 2.54 -8.01
CA ILE A 185 2.04 1.73 -8.05
C ILE A 185 0.95 2.49 -8.80
N GLN A 186 0.86 2.25 -10.12
CA GLN A 186 -0.32 2.58 -10.92
C GLN A 186 -1.33 1.45 -10.80
N ILE A 187 -2.51 1.74 -10.25
CA ILE A 187 -3.66 0.85 -10.39
C ILE A 187 -4.16 1.00 -11.84
N ASP A 188 -3.80 0.03 -12.69
CA ASP A 188 -4.36 -0.08 -14.03
C ASP A 188 -5.82 -0.58 -13.92
N LEU A 189 -6.78 0.35 -14.02
CA LEU A 189 -8.22 0.04 -13.98
C LEU A 189 -8.72 -0.64 -15.27
N SER A 190 -7.92 -0.69 -16.34
CA SER A 190 -8.31 -1.34 -17.60
C SER A 190 -8.33 -2.86 -17.51
N GLN A 191 -7.69 -3.45 -16.48
CA GLN A 191 -7.65 -4.90 -16.25
C GLN A 191 -8.86 -5.43 -15.45
N THR A 192 -9.95 -4.65 -15.35
CA THR A 192 -11.20 -5.12 -14.71
C THR A 192 -12.03 -6.06 -15.59
N GLU A 193 -11.62 -6.32 -16.83
CA GLU A 193 -12.18 -7.37 -17.68
C GLU A 193 -11.34 -8.65 -17.62
N VAL A 194 -11.97 -9.76 -17.21
CA VAL A 194 -11.43 -11.11 -17.43
C VAL A 194 -11.40 -11.36 -18.94
N LYS A 195 -10.25 -11.18 -19.59
CA LYS A 195 -10.07 -11.63 -20.97
C LYS A 195 -9.54 -13.05 -21.02
N SER A 196 -10.47 -13.97 -21.33
CA SER A 196 -10.21 -15.29 -21.87
C SER A 196 -9.28 -15.21 -23.10
N ARG A 197 -8.33 -16.16 -23.16
CA ARG A 197 -7.39 -16.48 -24.27
C ARG A 197 -7.60 -15.76 -25.61
N GLY A 198 -6.53 -15.15 -26.10
CA GLY A 198 -6.20 -15.12 -27.53
C GLY A 198 -5.93 -13.73 -28.13
N VAL A 199 -4.79 -13.65 -28.84
CA VAL A 199 -4.33 -12.61 -29.78
C VAL A 199 -3.51 -11.45 -29.18
N ARG A 200 -2.32 -11.28 -29.78
CA ARG A 200 -1.22 -10.36 -29.42
C ARG A 200 -1.44 -8.94 -29.97
N GLY A 201 -1.06 -7.94 -29.17
CA GLY A 201 -0.57 -6.62 -29.59
C GLY A 201 -1.29 -5.42 -28.92
N PRO A 202 -0.63 -4.26 -28.65
CA PRO A 202 0.81 -4.00 -28.49
C PRO A 202 1.21 -4.01 -26.99
N GLN A 203 2.40 -4.52 -26.70
CA GLN A 203 3.03 -4.43 -25.39
C GLN A 203 3.65 -3.02 -25.23
N SER A 204 3.13 -2.22 -24.31
CA SER A 204 3.91 -1.13 -23.70
C SER A 204 4.82 -1.72 -22.65
N ALA A 205 5.92 -2.32 -23.13
CA ALA A 205 7.11 -2.58 -22.34
C ALA A 205 7.78 -1.24 -22.02
N ILE A 206 8.12 -1.00 -20.76
CA ILE A 206 9.16 -0.03 -20.41
C ILE A 206 10.27 -0.82 -19.73
N THR A 207 11.28 -1.12 -20.54
CA THR A 207 12.62 -1.57 -20.16
C THR A 207 13.41 -0.36 -19.69
N LEU A 208 14.11 -0.43 -18.55
CA LEU A 208 15.28 0.41 -18.29
C LEU A 208 16.40 -0.40 -17.61
N TYR A 209 17.61 -0.22 -18.14
CA TYR A 209 18.88 -0.88 -17.85
C TYR A 209 19.58 -0.30 -16.60
N PRO A 210 20.61 -0.98 -16.05
CA PRO A 210 21.30 -0.56 -14.84
C PRO A 210 22.30 0.57 -15.12
N LEU A 211 22.65 1.31 -14.06
CA LEU A 211 24.02 1.77 -13.87
C LEU A 211 24.61 0.98 -12.70
#